data_AF-A0A1Q3AXG8-F1
#
_entry.id   AF-A0A1Q3AXG8-F1
#
_cell.length_a   1.000
_cell.length_b   1.000
_cell.length_c   1.000
_cell.angle_alpha   90.00
_cell.angle_beta   90.00
_cell.angle_gamma   90.00
#
_symmetry.space_group_name_H-M   'P 1'
#
loop_
_entity.id
_entity.type
_entity.pdbx_description
1 polymer ?
#
loop_
_entity_poly.entity_id
_entity_poly.type
_entity_poly.pdbx_seq_one_letter_code
_entity_poly.pdbx_strand_id
1 'polypeptide(L)'
;MDGMDVLCSDKTRTLTNKLSVDKNLVEVFAKGVDADSVVLMAARASGTENQDAIDTAIVGMLADPKEARAGIQEVHFLPFNHTDKRTTLTYIDGDGKMHRVSKGASEQV
;
A
#
# COMPACT_ATOMS: atom_id res chain seq x y z
N MET A 1 -22.25 31.79 0.80
CA MET A 1 -22.89 30.74 1.60
C MET A 1 -23.43 31.44 2.83
N ASP A 2 -24.67 31.90 2.81
CA ASP A 2 -25.33 32.44 4.00
C ASP A 2 -26.46 31.49 4.38
N GLY A 3 -26.48 31.08 5.65
CA GLY A 3 -27.53 30.21 6.23
C GLY A 3 -27.19 28.73 6.39
N MET A 4 -25.91 28.34 6.57
CA MET A 4 -25.55 26.94 6.87
C MET A 4 -25.25 26.75 8.36
N ASP A 5 -26.08 25.97 9.06
CA ASP A 5 -25.97 25.75 10.52
C ASP A 5 -25.11 24.53 10.91
N VAL A 6 -25.02 23.52 10.03
CA VAL A 6 -24.23 22.30 10.27
C VAL A 6 -23.53 21.84 9.00
N LEU A 7 -22.25 21.49 9.14
CA LEU A 7 -21.43 20.89 8.08
C LEU A 7 -20.93 19.51 8.51
N CYS A 8 -21.34 18.47 7.78
CA CYS A 8 -20.85 17.10 7.95
C CYS A 8 -19.67 16.85 6.99
N SER A 9 -18.45 17.13 7.44
CA SER A 9 -17.25 16.83 6.67
C SER A 9 -16.68 15.46 7.02
N ASP A 10 -16.35 14.69 5.99
CA ASP A 10 -15.56 13.48 6.18
C ASP A 10 -14.13 13.86 6.64
N LYS A 11 -13.54 13.09 7.54
CA LYS A 11 -12.16 13.35 7.96
C LYS A 11 -11.17 13.05 6.82
N THR A 12 -11.35 11.89 6.18
CA THR A 12 -10.41 11.36 5.21
C THR A 12 -10.64 12.05 3.87
N ARG A 13 -9.56 12.46 3.20
CA ARG A 13 -9.59 13.22 1.94
C ARG A 13 -10.10 14.68 2.04
N THR A 14 -10.98 15.03 2.98
CA THR A 14 -11.42 16.43 3.18
C THR A 14 -10.58 17.17 4.21
N LEU A 15 -10.44 16.62 5.43
CA LEU A 15 -9.63 17.26 6.49
C LEU A 15 -8.18 16.80 6.48
N THR A 16 -7.91 15.56 6.05
CA THR A 16 -6.57 14.97 6.02
C THR A 16 -6.32 14.16 4.74
N ASN A 17 -5.25 14.42 4.01
CA ASN A 17 -4.95 13.77 2.73
C ASN A 17 -3.49 13.33 2.50
N LYS A 18 -2.55 13.71 3.37
CA LYS A 18 -1.14 13.30 3.29
C LYS A 18 -0.84 12.33 4.42
N LEU A 19 -0.33 11.15 4.05
CA LEU A 19 0.02 10.08 4.97
C LEU A 19 1.54 9.90 4.96
N SER A 20 2.08 9.48 6.10
CA SER A 20 3.49 9.12 6.27
C SER A 20 3.59 8.01 7.31
N VAL A 21 4.59 7.16 7.17
CA VAL A 21 4.88 6.08 8.12
C VAL A 21 6.26 6.31 8.70
N ASP A 22 6.36 6.26 10.03
CA ASP A 22 7.66 6.19 10.72
C ASP A 22 8.14 4.74 10.72
N LYS A 23 9.23 4.47 10.00
CA LYS A 23 9.81 3.12 9.89
C LYS A 23 10.22 2.54 11.24
N ASN A 24 10.54 3.37 12.23
CA ASN A 24 10.96 2.90 13.56
C ASN A 24 9.80 2.29 14.37
N LEU A 25 8.56 2.53 13.96
CA LEU A 25 7.35 2.01 14.60
C LEU A 25 6.77 0.78 13.88
N VAL A 26 7.46 0.27 12.84
CA VAL A 26 7.01 -0.90 12.08
C VAL A 26 7.39 -2.17 12.83
N GLU A 27 6.37 -2.88 13.33
CA GLU A 27 6.51 -4.20 13.96
C GLU A 27 6.36 -5.32 12.93
N VAL A 28 7.28 -6.29 12.94
CA VAL A 28 7.29 -7.42 12.01
C VAL A 28 7.04 -8.72 12.76
N PHE A 29 6.01 -9.46 12.32
CA PHE A 29 5.58 -10.70 12.98
C PHE A 29 6.17 -11.97 12.36
N ALA A 30 6.64 -11.90 11.11
CA ALA A 30 7.22 -13.04 10.41
C ALA A 30 8.72 -13.18 10.70
N LYS A 31 9.17 -14.38 11.07
CA LYS A 31 10.59 -14.67 11.28
C LYS A 31 11.38 -14.54 9.97
N GLY A 32 12.55 -13.93 10.04
CA GLY A 32 13.44 -13.77 8.87
C GLY A 32 12.99 -12.70 7.88
N VAL A 33 12.00 -11.88 8.24
CA VAL A 33 11.56 -10.70 7.47
C VAL A 33 11.90 -9.47 8.31
N ASP A 34 12.48 -8.45 7.67
CA ASP A 34 12.75 -7.16 8.30
C ASP A 34 11.75 -6.08 7.84
N ALA A 35 11.81 -4.91 8.47
CA ALA A 35 10.87 -3.81 8.20
C ALA A 35 10.97 -3.33 6.74
N ASP A 36 12.17 -3.25 6.17
CA ASP A 36 12.37 -2.83 4.78
C ASP A 36 11.78 -3.84 3.80
N SER A 37 11.88 -5.15 4.10
CA SER A 37 11.22 -6.20 3.32
C SER A 37 9.70 -6.05 3.36
N VAL A 38 9.10 -5.75 4.53
CA VAL A 38 7.65 -5.50 4.64
C VAL A 38 7.23 -4.28 3.82
N VAL A 39 8.01 -3.19 3.89
CA VAL A 39 7.76 -1.98 3.11
C VAL A 39 7.83 -2.27 1.61
N LEU A 40 8.84 -3.02 1.15
CA LEU A 40 8.95 -3.44 -0.24
C LEU A 40 7.77 -4.31 -0.70
N MET A 41 7.33 -5.25 0.14
CA MET A 41 6.15 -6.09 -0.16
C MET A 41 4.86 -5.26 -0.24
N ALA A 42 4.70 -4.27 0.66
CA ALA A 42 3.57 -3.35 0.63
C ALA A 42 3.61 -2.43 -0.62
N ALA A 43 4.79 -1.95 -1.01
CA ALA A 43 4.99 -1.17 -2.23
C ALA A 43 4.70 -2.00 -3.50
N ARG A 44 5.09 -3.29 -3.51
CA ARG A 44 4.69 -4.25 -4.54
C ARG A 44 3.17 -4.37 -4.65
N ALA A 45 2.45 -4.40 -3.52
CA ALA A 45 0.99 -4.41 -3.50
C ALA A 45 0.33 -3.02 -3.70
N SER A 46 1.09 -1.97 -4.04
CA SER A 46 0.57 -0.61 -4.29
C SER A 46 0.39 -0.33 -5.78
N GLY A 47 -0.55 0.55 -6.15
CA GLY A 47 -0.72 0.97 -7.55
C GLY A 47 0.50 1.74 -8.07
N THR A 48 0.75 1.67 -9.38
CA THR A 48 1.84 2.40 -10.06
C THR A 48 1.37 3.62 -10.84
N GLU A 49 0.16 3.58 -11.41
CA GLU A 49 -0.36 4.66 -12.27
C GLU A 49 -1.41 5.55 -11.59
N ASN A 50 -2.28 4.98 -10.75
CA ASN A 50 -3.36 5.70 -10.07
C ASN A 50 -3.23 5.53 -8.55
N GLN A 51 -2.17 6.11 -7.99
CA GLN A 51 -1.84 5.98 -6.58
C GLN A 51 -2.83 6.77 -5.72
N ASP A 52 -3.48 6.08 -4.80
CA ASP A 52 -4.14 6.77 -3.70
C ASP A 52 -3.11 7.31 -2.69
N ALA A 53 -3.59 8.04 -1.68
CA ALA A 53 -2.71 8.62 -0.66
C ALA A 53 -1.93 7.57 0.14
N ILE A 54 -2.45 6.34 0.27
CA ILE A 54 -1.80 5.24 1.00
C ILE A 54 -0.71 4.61 0.10
N ASP A 55 -1.02 4.34 -1.16
CA ASP A 55 -0.05 3.91 -2.18
C ASP A 55 1.14 4.88 -2.25
N THR A 56 0.83 6.18 -2.35
CA THR A 56 1.85 7.23 -2.43
C THR A 56 2.74 7.23 -1.18
N ALA A 57 2.15 7.10 0.01
CA ALA A 57 2.90 7.10 1.26
C ALA A 57 3.84 5.88 1.36
N ILE A 58 3.36 4.68 1.00
CA ILE A 58 4.15 3.45 1.07
C ILE A 58 5.27 3.45 0.02
N VAL A 59 4.96 3.80 -1.24
CA VAL A 59 5.97 3.86 -2.31
C VAL A 59 7.03 4.93 -1.99
N GLY A 60 6.63 6.05 -1.37
CA GLY A 60 7.55 7.08 -0.89
C GLY A 60 8.46 6.66 0.27
N MET A 61 8.26 5.49 0.88
CA MET A 61 9.19 4.95 1.89
C MET A 61 10.39 4.23 1.28
N LEU A 62 10.35 3.94 -0.03
CA LEU A 62 11.47 3.35 -0.77
C LEU A 62 12.50 4.42 -1.13
N ALA A 63 13.75 4.01 -1.35
CA ALA A 63 14.78 4.92 -1.84
C ALA A 63 14.54 5.32 -3.30
N ASP A 64 14.17 4.35 -4.15
CA ASP A 64 13.66 4.57 -5.50
C ASP A 64 12.29 3.90 -5.67
N PRO A 65 11.22 4.64 -6.05
CA PRO A 65 9.91 4.07 -6.38
C PRO A 65 9.95 2.89 -7.36
N LYS A 66 10.94 2.81 -8.24
CA LYS A 66 11.11 1.71 -9.20
C LYS A 66 11.41 0.37 -8.52
N GLU A 67 11.95 0.37 -7.31
CA GLU A 67 12.20 -0.84 -6.53
C GLU A 67 10.90 -1.63 -6.30
N ALA A 68 9.75 -0.95 -6.24
CA ALA A 68 8.44 -1.57 -6.09
C ALA A 68 8.10 -2.59 -7.18
N ARG A 69 8.76 -2.54 -8.35
CA ARG A 69 8.60 -3.49 -9.48
C ARG A 69 9.92 -4.06 -9.99
N ALA A 70 11.05 -3.75 -9.35
CA ALA A 70 12.35 -4.23 -9.79
C ALA A 70 12.45 -5.76 -9.65
N GLY A 71 12.96 -6.41 -10.71
CA GLY A 71 13.27 -7.84 -10.71
C GLY A 71 12.07 -8.78 -10.61
N ILE A 72 10.85 -8.28 -10.85
CA ILE A 72 9.63 -9.11 -10.86
C ILE A 72 8.87 -8.93 -12.16
N GLN A 73 8.23 -10.00 -12.60
CA GLN A 73 7.24 -9.97 -13.67
C GLN A 73 5.84 -9.95 -13.05
N GLU A 74 5.09 -8.87 -13.26
CA GLU A 74 3.70 -8.81 -12.84
C GLU A 74 2.85 -9.82 -13.61
N VAL A 75 2.06 -10.61 -12.90
CA VAL A 75 1.11 -11.57 -13.47
C VAL A 75 -0.31 -11.05 -13.37
N HIS A 76 -0.68 -10.56 -12.18
CA HIS A 76 -2.03 -10.06 -11.95
C HIS A 76 -2.08 -9.08 -10.78
N PHE A 77 -2.66 -7.91 -10.99
CA PHE A 77 -2.91 -6.90 -9.97
C PHE A 77 -4.41 -6.78 -9.70
N LEU A 78 -4.80 -6.96 -8.44
CA LEU A 78 -6.16 -6.74 -7.95
C LEU A 78 -6.19 -5.42 -7.19
N PRO A 79 -6.85 -4.37 -7.71
CA PRO A 79 -6.94 -3.08 -7.06
C PRO A 79 -7.76 -3.16 -5.76
N PHE A 80 -7.66 -2.12 -4.92
CA PHE A 80 -8.45 -2.04 -3.70
C PHE A 80 -9.94 -2.17 -4.00
N ASN A 81 -10.64 -3.01 -3.24
CA ASN A 81 -12.10 -3.07 -3.28
C ASN A 81 -12.70 -2.86 -1.88
N HIS A 82 -13.88 -2.24 -1.81
CA HIS A 82 -14.52 -1.84 -0.54
C HIS A 82 -15.07 -3.01 0.28
N THR A 83 -15.24 -4.19 -0.33
CA THR A 83 -15.74 -5.40 0.32
C THR A 83 -14.62 -6.14 1.05
N ASP A 84 -13.55 -6.50 0.32
CA ASP A 84 -12.39 -7.25 0.82
C ASP A 84 -11.37 -6.33 1.51
N LYS A 85 -11.47 -5.01 1.29
CA LYS A 85 -10.60 -3.97 1.87
C LYS A 85 -9.10 -4.24 1.66
N ARG A 86 -8.75 -4.77 0.49
CA ARG A 86 -7.39 -5.26 0.19
C ARG A 86 -7.01 -5.02 -1.27
N THR A 87 -5.72 -4.79 -1.48
CA THR A 87 -5.04 -4.77 -2.79
C THR A 87 -4.05 -5.93 -2.84
N THR A 88 -3.84 -6.53 -4.00
CA THR A 88 -2.99 -7.72 -4.14
C THR A 88 -2.23 -7.71 -5.45
N LEU A 89 -0.93 -8.03 -5.40
CA LEU A 89 -0.12 -8.29 -6.58
C LEU A 89 0.32 -9.76 -6.58
N THR A 90 0.09 -10.43 -7.71
CA THR A 90 0.69 -11.73 -8.04
C THR A 90 1.80 -11.49 -9.06
N TYR A 91 2.99 -12.02 -8.80
CA TYR A 91 4.17 -11.83 -9.65
C TYR A 91 5.06 -13.07 -9.70
N ILE A 92 5.94 -13.14 -10.69
CA ILE A 92 7.01 -14.13 -10.79
C ILE A 92 8.33 -13.42 -10.47
N ASP A 93 9.16 -13.99 -9.61
CA ASP A 93 10.48 -13.45 -9.26
C ASP A 93 11.57 -13.85 -10.27
N GLY A 94 12.81 -13.39 -10.03
CA GLY A 94 13.96 -13.71 -10.87
C GLY A 94 14.34 -15.20 -10.92
N ASP A 95 13.90 -16.00 -9.93
CA ASP A 95 14.11 -17.45 -9.88
C ASP A 95 12.99 -18.22 -10.60
N GLY A 96 12.03 -17.51 -11.21
CA GLY A 96 10.88 -18.11 -11.89
C GLY A 96 9.80 -18.61 -10.94
N LYS A 97 9.85 -18.26 -9.64
CA LYS A 97 8.87 -18.66 -8.64
C LYS A 97 7.73 -17.66 -8.58
N MET A 98 6.50 -18.17 -8.53
CA MET A 98 5.30 -17.36 -8.37
C MET A 98 5.07 -16.99 -6.91
N HIS A 99 4.78 -15.72 -6.66
CA HIS A 99 4.48 -15.16 -5.35
C HIS A 99 3.24 -14.28 -5.40
N ARG A 100 2.66 -14.05 -4.23
CA ARG A 100 1.55 -13.12 -4.02
C ARG A 100 1.79 -12.32 -2.77
N VAL A 101 1.60 -11.00 -2.87
CA VAL A 101 1.68 -10.06 -1.76
C VAL A 101 0.41 -9.23 -1.71
N SER A 102 -0.03 -8.90 -0.50
CA SER A 102 -1.28 -8.16 -0.28
C SER A 102 -1.10 -7.11 0.79
N LYS A 103 -1.88 -6.03 0.69
CA LYS A 103 -2.02 -5.00 1.72
C LYS A 103 -3.49 -4.64 1.88
N GLY A 104 -3.93 -4.32 3.09
CA GLY A 104 -5.34 -4.05 3.36
C GLY A 104 -5.60 -3.73 4.82
N ALA A 105 -6.89 -3.63 5.18
CA ALA A 105 -7.31 -3.46 6.57
C ALA A 105 -6.85 -4.66 7.41
N SER A 106 -6.31 -4.41 8.61
CA SER A 106 -5.73 -5.44 9.48
C SER A 106 -6.68 -6.58 9.86
N GLU A 107 -7.99 -6.32 9.86
CA GLU A 107 -9.02 -7.34 10.16
C GLU A 107 -9.32 -8.26 8.98
N GLN A 108 -8.82 -7.95 7.78
CA GLN A 108 -9.12 -8.62 6.51
C GLN A 108 -7.87 -9.21 5.82
N VAL A 109 -6.70 -9.09 6.46
CA VAL A 109 -5.40 -9.55 5.95
C VAL A 109 -4.81 -10.60 6.89
#